data_AF-A0A2U1T7T3-F1
#
_entry.id   AF-A0A2U1T7T3-F1
#
_cell.length_a   1.000
_cell.length_b   1.000
_cell.length_c   1.000
_cell.angle_alpha   90.00
_cell.angle_beta   90.00
_cell.angle_gamma   90.00
#
_symmetry.space_group_name_H-M   'P 1'
#
loop_
_entity.id
_entity.type
_entity.pdbx_description
1 polymer ?
#
loop_
_entity_poly.entity_id
_entity_poly.type
_entity_poly.pdbx_seq_one_letter_code
_entity_poly.pdbx_strand_id
1 'polypeptide(L)'
;MSEEFEIRVPSGTDDPLSDAEIQRYREEINRLDRVILDAVKRRSLVSKAVGKTRMGSGGTRFVHTREVQIINQFRDELGPEGAELANVLLRMGRGRLG
;
A
#
# COMPACT_ATOMS: atom_id res chain seq x y z
N MET A 1 -1.43 -21.43 -8.66
CA MET A 1 -0.03 -21.27 -9.08
C MET A 1 -0.04 -20.03 -9.96
N SER A 2 0.43 -18.90 -9.44
CA SER A 2 0.52 -17.68 -10.24
C SER A 2 1.58 -17.94 -11.31
N GLU A 3 1.26 -17.74 -12.58
CA GLU A 3 2.31 -17.57 -13.58
C GLU A 3 3.24 -16.48 -13.07
N GLU A 4 4.53 -16.80 -12.98
CA GLU A 4 5.55 -15.86 -12.58
C GLU A 4 5.69 -14.86 -13.74
N PHE A 5 5.14 -13.65 -13.56
CA PHE A 5 5.24 -12.61 -14.58
C PHE A 5 6.69 -12.14 -14.64
N GLU A 6 7.42 -12.58 -15.68
CA GLU A 6 8.82 -12.23 -15.84
C GLU A 6 8.96 -10.78 -16.29
N ILE A 7 9.54 -9.95 -15.40
CA ILE A 7 9.77 -8.53 -15.65
C ILE A 7 11.13 -8.37 -16.34
N ARG A 8 11.09 -8.06 -17.63
CA ARG A 8 12.20 -7.55 -18.44
C ARG A 8 12.26 -6.03 -18.31
N VAL A 9 13.42 -5.53 -17.90
CA VAL A 9 13.73 -4.09 -17.89
C VAL A 9 14.68 -3.81 -19.05
N PRO A 10 14.22 -3.23 -20.17
CA PRO A 10 15.12 -2.87 -21.25
C PRO A 10 16.16 -1.85 -20.76
N SER A 11 17.43 -2.15 -21.00
CA SER A 11 18.55 -1.22 -20.78
C SER A 11 18.92 -0.51 -22.09
N GLY A 12 19.83 0.47 -22.03
CA GLY A 12 20.19 1.30 -23.19
C GLY A 12 20.78 0.56 -24.40
N THR A 13 21.09 -0.72 -24.28
CA THR A 13 21.57 -1.59 -25.37
C THR A 13 20.56 -2.66 -25.80
N ASP A 14 19.41 -2.75 -25.14
CA ASP A 14 18.37 -3.74 -25.43
C ASP A 14 17.31 -3.17 -26.37
N ASP A 15 16.71 -4.05 -27.18
CA ASP A 15 15.51 -3.70 -27.93
C ASP A 15 14.40 -3.26 -26.97
N PRO A 16 13.63 -2.21 -27.30
CA PRO A 16 12.52 -1.77 -26.48
C PRO A 16 11.46 -2.88 -26.34
N LEU A 17 10.59 -2.77 -25.34
CA LEU A 17 9.42 -3.65 -25.25
C LEU A 17 8.56 -3.49 -26.50
N SER A 18 8.14 -4.61 -27.09
CA SER A 18 7.12 -4.63 -28.13
C SER A 18 5.76 -4.18 -27.60
N ASP A 19 4.86 -3.75 -28.48
CA ASP A 19 3.50 -3.35 -28.10
C ASP A 19 2.73 -4.46 -27.37
N ALA A 20 2.93 -5.72 -27.80
CA ALA A 20 2.34 -6.89 -27.16
C ALA A 20 2.89 -7.12 -25.74
N GLU A 21 4.18 -6.87 -25.50
CA GLU A 21 4.75 -6.89 -24.15
C GLU A 21 4.18 -5.76 -23.31
N ILE A 22 4.17 -4.53 -23.80
CA ILE A 22 3.63 -3.36 -23.07
C ILE A 22 2.17 -3.63 -22.64
N GLN A 23 1.37 -4.24 -23.53
CA GLN A 23 -0.01 -4.61 -23.21
C GLN A 23 -0.09 -5.62 -22.06
N ARG A 24 0.75 -6.68 -22.07
CA ARG A 24 0.83 -7.65 -20.97
C ARG A 24 1.26 -6.99 -19.65
N TYR A 25 2.19 -6.04 -19.68
CA TYR A 25 2.64 -5.32 -18.46
C TYR A 25 1.51 -4.47 -17.88
N ARG A 26 0.69 -3.83 -18.73
CA ARG A 26 -0.47 -3.05 -18.27
C ARG A 26 -1.54 -3.93 -17.64
N GLU A 27 -1.78 -5.12 -18.21
CA GLU A 27 -2.70 -6.11 -17.62
C GLU A 27 -2.21 -6.56 -16.25
N GLU A 28 -0.90 -6.76 -16.10
CA GLU A 28 -0.29 -7.10 -14.82
C GLU A 28 -0.39 -5.95 -13.80
N ILE A 29 -0.16 -4.70 -14.21
CA ILE A 29 -0.38 -3.52 -13.35
C ILE A 29 -1.84 -3.47 -12.88
N ASN A 30 -2.80 -3.65 -13.79
CA ASN A 30 -4.23 -3.64 -13.43
C ASN A 30 -4.57 -4.73 -12.39
N ARG A 31 -3.94 -5.91 -12.52
CA ARG A 31 -4.09 -7.01 -11.54
C ARG A 31 -3.52 -6.62 -10.19
N LEU A 32 -2.30 -6.08 -10.15
CA LEU A 32 -1.65 -5.62 -8.92
C LEU A 32 -2.44 -4.49 -8.24
N ASP A 33 -2.95 -3.53 -9.02
CA ASP A 33 -3.79 -2.46 -8.53
C ASP A 33 -5.06 -3.00 -7.85
N ARG A 34 -5.68 -4.03 -8.43
CA ARG A 34 -6.84 -4.68 -7.80
C ARG A 34 -6.47 -5.29 -6.45
N VAL A 35 -5.32 -5.96 -6.35
CA VAL A 35 -4.80 -6.53 -5.10
C VAL A 35 -4.55 -5.44 -4.06
N ILE A 36 -3.88 -4.35 -4.46
CA ILE A 36 -3.60 -3.21 -3.58
C ILE A 36 -4.90 -2.60 -3.07
N LEU A 37 -5.87 -2.34 -3.96
CA LEU A 37 -7.17 -1.77 -3.58
C LEU A 37 -7.91 -2.65 -2.56
N ASP A 38 -7.94 -3.96 -2.76
CA ASP A 38 -8.62 -4.87 -1.84
C ASP A 38 -7.89 -4.96 -0.49
N ALA A 39 -6.56 -4.99 -0.50
CA ALA A 39 -5.74 -4.94 0.71
C ALA A 39 -5.96 -3.63 1.50
N VAL A 40 -5.99 -2.48 0.82
CA VAL A 40 -6.21 -1.17 1.44
C VAL A 40 -7.61 -1.05 2.03
N LYS A 41 -8.65 -1.52 1.33
CA LYS A 41 -10.03 -1.57 1.85
C LYS A 41 -10.09 -2.39 3.12
N ARG A 42 -9.53 -3.61 3.10
CA ARG A 42 -9.52 -4.51 4.26
C ARG A 42 -8.72 -3.92 5.43
N ARG A 43 -7.52 -3.39 5.19
CA ARG A 43 -6.68 -2.72 6.21
C ARG A 43 -7.44 -1.57 6.88
N SER A 44 -8.16 -0.78 6.10
CA SER A 44 -8.95 0.35 6.61
C SER A 44 -10.07 -0.12 7.55
N LEU A 45 -10.79 -1.19 7.20
CA LEU A 45 -11.82 -1.78 8.05
C LEU A 45 -11.24 -2.31 9.38
N VAL A 46 -10.13 -3.03 9.31
CA VAL A 46 -9.43 -3.55 10.51
C VAL A 46 -8.98 -2.40 11.41
N SER A 47 -8.37 -1.35 10.85
CA SER A 47 -7.94 -0.17 11.61
C SER A 47 -9.11 0.53 12.32
N LYS A 48 -10.27 0.66 11.65
CA LYS A 48 -11.48 1.23 12.25
C LYS A 48 -12.01 0.38 13.39
N ALA A 49 -12.04 -0.94 13.23
CA ALA A 49 -12.46 -1.87 14.27
C ALA A 49 -11.59 -1.76 15.53
N VAL A 50 -10.25 -1.74 15.36
CA VAL A 50 -9.31 -1.54 16.46
C VAL A 50 -9.56 -0.21 17.17
N GLY A 51 -9.71 0.89 16.42
CA GLY A 51 -10.01 2.21 16.99
C GLY A 51 -11.32 2.23 17.79
N LYS A 52 -12.37 1.57 17.29
CA LYS A 52 -13.67 1.45 17.99
C LYS A 52 -13.53 0.67 19.30
N THR A 53 -12.82 -0.46 19.28
CA THR A 53 -12.58 -1.28 20.48
C THR A 53 -11.82 -0.48 21.54
N ARG A 54 -10.76 0.24 21.18
CA ARG A 54 -9.97 1.02 22.14
C ARG A 54 -10.79 2.12 22.82
N MET A 55 -11.61 2.83 22.06
CA MET A 55 -12.54 3.81 22.63
C MET A 55 -13.55 3.17 23.57
N GLY A 56 -14.08 1.99 23.22
CA GLY A 56 -15.01 1.25 24.06
C GLY A 56 -14.41 0.84 25.42
N SER A 57 -13.08 0.69 25.47
CA SER A 57 -12.33 0.38 26.70
C SER A 57 -11.77 1.62 27.42
N GLY A 58 -12.21 2.83 27.05
CA GLY A 58 -11.73 4.09 27.67
C GLY A 58 -10.32 4.52 27.23
N GLY A 59 -9.72 3.82 26.25
CA GLY A 59 -8.44 4.18 25.67
C GLY A 59 -8.58 5.26 24.60
N THR A 60 -7.45 5.85 24.20
CA THR A 60 -7.42 6.79 23.07
C THR A 60 -7.86 6.08 21.78
N ARG A 61 -8.30 6.83 20.77
CA ARG A 61 -8.63 6.25 19.47
C ARG A 61 -7.37 5.71 18.76
N PHE A 62 -6.24 6.40 18.90
CA PHE A 62 -4.95 6.10 18.22
C PHE A 62 -3.75 6.14 19.16
N VAL A 63 -2.65 5.47 18.78
CA VAL A 63 -1.38 5.45 19.53
C VAL A 63 -0.31 6.07 18.65
N HIS A 64 0.16 7.26 19.00
CA HIS A 64 1.15 7.99 18.21
C HIS A 64 2.42 7.16 17.93
N THR A 65 2.95 6.49 18.95
CA THR A 65 4.13 5.61 18.80
C THR A 65 3.92 4.52 17.76
N ARG A 66 2.72 3.94 17.68
CA ARG A 66 2.40 2.90 16.69
C ARG A 66 2.33 3.47 15.28
N GLU A 67 1.84 4.69 15.13
CA GLU A 67 1.76 5.36 13.83
C GLU A 67 3.16 5.71 13.31
N VAL A 68 4.03 6.22 14.17
CA VAL A 68 5.43 6.48 13.83
C VAL A 68 6.14 5.20 13.39
N GLN A 69 5.91 4.07 14.06
CA GLN A 69 6.44 2.77 13.64
C GLN A 69 5.98 2.36 12.24
N ILE A 70 4.70 2.55 11.92
CA ILE A 70 4.15 2.22 10.59
C ILE A 70 4.77 3.13 9.52
N ILE A 71 4.90 4.43 9.80
CA ILE A 71 5.50 5.39 8.85
C ILE A 71 6.97 5.03 8.60
N ASN A 72 7.73 4.74 9.65
CA ASN A 72 9.12 4.33 9.51
C ASN A 72 9.22 3.04 8.69
N GLN A 73 8.41 2.03 9.00
CA GLN A 73 8.40 0.77 8.24
C GLN A 73 8.18 1.00 6.75
N PHE A 74 7.18 1.79 6.36
CA PHE A 74 6.94 2.04 4.94
C PHE A 74 8.06 2.87 4.32
N ARG A 75 8.63 3.83 5.05
CA ARG A 75 9.76 4.64 4.57
C ARG A 75 11.00 3.79 4.33
N ASP A 76 11.26 2.81 5.20
CA ASP A 76 12.45 1.96 5.08
C ASP A 76 12.32 1.02 3.86
N GLU A 77 11.11 0.60 3.51
CA GLU A 77 10.84 -0.30 2.36
C GLU A 77 10.67 0.44 1.02
N LEU A 78 10.05 1.63 1.02
CA LEU A 78 9.64 2.36 -0.19
C LEU A 78 10.26 3.76 -0.32
N GLY A 79 11.20 4.10 0.56
CA GLY A 79 11.81 5.43 0.60
C GLY A 79 10.83 6.54 1.00
N PRO A 80 11.06 7.79 0.55
CA PRO A 80 10.22 8.94 0.91
C PRO A 80 8.72 8.74 0.62
N GLU A 81 8.38 8.11 -0.52
CA GLU A 81 6.99 7.83 -0.92
C GLU A 81 6.31 6.83 0.01
N GLY A 82 7.08 5.97 0.67
CA GLY A 82 6.57 5.07 1.70
C GLY A 82 5.94 5.81 2.87
N ALA A 83 6.60 6.87 3.34
CA ALA A 83 6.06 7.69 4.44
C ALA A 83 4.72 8.32 4.04
N GLU A 84 4.61 8.84 2.81
CA GLU A 84 3.38 9.42 2.30
C GLU A 84 2.26 8.38 2.13
N LEU A 85 2.59 7.20 1.60
CA LEU A 85 1.65 6.09 1.51
C LEU A 85 1.14 5.67 2.90
N ALA A 86 2.03 5.50 3.88
CA ALA A 86 1.63 5.19 5.26
C ALA A 86 0.67 6.25 5.83
N ASN A 87 0.95 7.53 5.58
CA ASN A 87 0.09 8.64 6.01
C ASN A 87 -1.31 8.56 5.36
N VAL A 88 -1.40 8.24 4.07
CA VAL A 88 -2.70 7.99 3.40
C VAL A 88 -3.45 6.86 4.09
N LEU A 89 -2.79 5.71 4.30
CA LEU A 89 -3.43 4.53 4.91
C LEU A 89 -3.87 4.77 6.36
N LEU A 90 -3.09 5.53 7.13
CA LEU A 90 -3.47 5.95 8.48
C LEU A 90 -4.73 6.82 8.45
N ARG A 91 -4.79 7.84 7.58
CA ARG A 91 -5.97 8.69 7.42
C ARG A 91 -7.22 7.89 7.02
N MET A 92 -7.09 6.89 6.15
CA MET A 92 -8.22 6.04 5.75
C MET A 92 -8.79 5.19 6.89
N GLY A 93 -7.94 4.68 7.77
CA GLY A 93 -8.34 3.86 8.91
C GLY A 93 -8.85 4.66 10.10
N ARG A 94 -8.31 5.88 10.29
CA ARG A 94 -8.43 6.64 11.53
C ARG A 94 -9.25 7.92 11.38
N GLY A 95 -9.44 8.39 10.15
CA GLY A 95 -9.95 9.74 9.86
C GLY A 95 -8.82 10.77 9.80
N ARG A 96 -9.16 12.02 9.45
CA ARG A 96 -8.21 13.13 9.51
C ARG A 96 -7.90 13.46 10.98
N LEU A 97 -6.66 13.85 11.24
CA LEU A 97 -6.34 14.61 12.45
C LEU A 97 -7.09 15.93 12.31
N GLY A 98 -8.09 16.14 13.17
CA GLY A 98 -8.74 17.43 13.33
C GLY A 98 -7.86 18.37 14.13
#